data_AF-A0A536C2D4-F1
#
_entry.id   AF-A0A536C2D4-F1
#
_cell.length_a   1.000
_cell.length_b   1.000
_cell.length_c   1.000
_cell.angle_alpha   90.00
_cell.angle_beta   90.00
_cell.angle_gamma   90.00
#
_symmetry.space_group_name_H-M   'P 1'
#
loop_
_entity.id
_entity.type
_entity.pdbx_description
1 polymer ?
#
loop_
_entity_poly.entity_id
_entity_poly.type
_entity_poly.pdbx_seq_one_letter_code
_entity_poly.pdbx_strand_id
1 'polypeptide(L)'
;MGATRGTDAGTRAPSRWRIVAALGVTTLVAVLAVAVWLVRIESKQLTWQSLLNATYTTSITPRGAALRDGTFEAEAAPGSASKITVRLADIAAFGDLDGNLAPDAAVVLVSSGGGSGTFVELAAVRNERGAAHPVATVLLGDRILVREVRIEGRHILVRLRARGATDPFSLRTREISRHYALDGNSLVLLDESEAEVQSTPAEDYVYRPERLDVVAGASRSVSGSLAPGQIASYVVHGRAGEILDLTARSDFDNAVLSVSGLTDGMTLVSRREYATERSVVLPSGQDYSVKVVSVAGYQLPYVLQVQLRAASQAVAPTARPSEVPLPSRTPSPLPSPSGAAGLVERPLVQASESAVAFARSRAPIWGVAIVVPSRGLVFAENADIQVPVASIVKVLVLLVVLEQAREDHRPVSEEDLALLWPMITESDNDATSQLWEQIGRGQAVSSYLRSVGVGGFTPDSGTSWGASFASARAMAAILGKLLGGEILDAPSRALAIRMLGAIVPEQRWGVTAGTDAANGDRVALKNGWYPGEEGWRVNSTGIVWPRAGDAYAIAIVTGGRVSWQEGIETIEGIAAPLNAVMRSVP
;
A
#
# COMPACT_ATOMS: atom_id res chain seq x y z
N MET A 1 -106.44 -0.80 37.07
CA MET A 1 -105.51 0.27 36.65
C MET A 1 -104.24 0.16 37.47
N GLY A 2 -103.08 0.08 36.80
CA GLY A 2 -101.75 0.42 37.34
C GLY A 2 -101.06 -0.56 38.29
N ALA A 3 -100.32 -1.53 37.75
CA ALA A 3 -99.21 -2.17 38.46
C ALA A 3 -97.94 -2.06 37.62
N THR A 4 -97.04 -1.16 38.03
CA THR A 4 -95.74 -0.89 37.41
C THR A 4 -94.73 -1.96 37.82
N ARG A 5 -94.13 -2.63 36.83
CA ARG A 5 -92.92 -3.47 37.01
C ARG A 5 -91.71 -2.57 37.18
N GLY A 6 -90.96 -2.75 38.27
CA GLY A 6 -89.60 -2.26 38.39
C GLY A 6 -88.65 -3.15 37.60
N THR A 7 -87.81 -2.55 36.75
CA THR A 7 -86.67 -3.20 36.10
C THR A 7 -85.39 -2.65 36.71
N ASP A 8 -84.67 -3.51 37.44
CA ASP A 8 -83.30 -3.26 37.92
C ASP A 8 -82.34 -3.11 36.74
N ALA A 9 -81.68 -1.96 36.64
CA ALA A 9 -80.57 -1.72 35.73
C ALA A 9 -79.26 -2.19 36.37
N GLY A 10 -78.89 -3.46 36.14
CA GLY A 10 -77.56 -3.97 36.46
C GLY A 10 -76.53 -3.55 35.40
N THR A 11 -75.76 -2.50 35.68
CA THR A 11 -74.55 -2.13 34.92
C THR A 11 -73.46 -3.18 35.14
N ARG A 12 -73.31 -4.12 34.19
CA ARG A 12 -72.16 -5.04 34.16
C ARG A 12 -70.89 -4.28 33.80
N ALA A 13 -69.97 -4.18 34.77
CA ALA A 13 -68.59 -3.76 34.54
C ALA A 13 -67.94 -4.64 33.45
N PRO A 14 -67.12 -4.07 32.54
CA PRO A 14 -66.45 -4.85 31.52
C PRO A 14 -65.52 -5.88 32.17
N SER A 15 -65.61 -7.13 31.70
CA SER A 15 -64.82 -8.24 32.24
C SER A 15 -63.32 -7.94 32.13
N ARG A 16 -62.57 -8.23 33.20
CA ARG A 16 -61.12 -8.03 33.31
C ARG A 16 -60.34 -8.57 32.09
N TRP A 17 -60.87 -9.61 31.44
CA TRP A 17 -60.32 -10.21 30.22
C TRP A 17 -60.31 -9.28 28.99
N ARG A 18 -61.27 -8.35 28.85
CA ARG A 18 -61.28 -7.39 27.73
C ARG A 18 -60.23 -6.30 27.89
N ILE A 19 -59.92 -5.91 29.13
CA ILE A 19 -58.87 -4.92 29.43
C ILE A 19 -57.47 -5.53 29.22
N VAL A 20 -57.26 -6.77 29.69
CA VAL A 20 -56.00 -7.50 29.47
C VAL A 20 -55.77 -7.79 27.98
N ALA A 21 -56.80 -8.16 27.23
CA ALA A 21 -56.69 -8.36 25.78
C ALA A 21 -56.39 -7.04 25.03
N ALA A 22 -57.02 -5.92 25.42
CA ALA A 22 -56.74 -4.62 24.81
C ALA A 22 -55.31 -4.11 25.11
N LEU A 23 -54.81 -4.33 26.32
CA LEU A 23 -53.42 -4.04 26.71
C LEU A 23 -52.41 -4.96 25.99
N GLY A 24 -52.72 -6.25 25.84
CA GLY A 24 -51.89 -7.18 25.09
C GLY A 24 -51.77 -6.82 23.59
N VAL A 25 -52.89 -6.43 22.96
CA VAL A 25 -52.90 -6.03 21.54
C VAL A 25 -52.16 -4.71 21.32
N THR A 26 -52.33 -3.72 22.21
CA THR A 26 -51.61 -2.44 22.09
C THR A 26 -50.10 -2.61 22.31
N THR A 27 -49.69 -3.47 23.24
CA THR A 27 -48.27 -3.78 23.47
C THR A 27 -47.68 -4.54 22.28
N LEU A 28 -48.40 -5.50 21.71
CA LEU A 28 -47.97 -6.25 20.53
C LEU A 28 -47.88 -5.36 19.28
N VAL A 29 -48.84 -4.44 19.08
CA VAL A 29 -48.80 -3.46 17.99
C VAL A 29 -47.67 -2.46 18.19
N ALA A 30 -47.37 -2.03 19.42
CA ALA A 30 -46.22 -1.19 19.71
C ALA A 30 -44.89 -1.93 19.47
N VAL A 31 -44.76 -3.19 19.88
CA VAL A 31 -43.57 -4.02 19.63
C VAL A 31 -43.41 -4.32 18.15
N LEU A 32 -44.49 -4.62 17.42
CA LEU A 32 -44.46 -4.77 15.95
C LEU A 32 -44.18 -3.46 15.25
N ALA A 33 -44.69 -2.33 15.72
CA ALA A 33 -44.37 -1.02 15.17
C ALA A 33 -42.90 -0.67 15.43
N VAL A 34 -42.36 -0.98 16.61
CA VAL A 34 -40.94 -0.83 16.93
C VAL A 34 -40.08 -1.81 16.14
N ALA A 35 -40.49 -3.07 15.97
CA ALA A 35 -39.76 -4.06 15.17
C ALA A 35 -39.81 -3.72 13.68
N VAL A 36 -40.95 -3.27 13.16
CA VAL A 36 -41.09 -2.76 11.78
C VAL A 36 -40.34 -1.44 11.63
N TRP A 37 -40.30 -0.58 12.64
CA TRP A 37 -39.49 0.66 12.64
C TRP A 37 -37.99 0.34 12.71
N LEU A 38 -37.56 -0.65 13.49
CA LEU A 38 -36.18 -1.16 13.56
C LEU A 38 -35.76 -1.87 12.27
N VAL A 39 -36.65 -2.66 11.65
CA VAL A 39 -36.44 -3.29 10.33
C VAL A 39 -36.46 -2.25 9.20
N ARG A 40 -37.18 -1.13 9.37
CA ARG A 40 -37.22 -0.01 8.40
C ARG A 40 -36.06 0.98 8.59
N ILE A 41 -35.35 0.92 9.71
CA ILE A 41 -33.99 1.47 9.89
C ILE A 41 -32.97 0.36 9.53
N GLU A 42 -33.16 -0.31 8.39
CA GLU A 42 -31.99 -0.56 7.54
C GLU A 42 -31.64 0.78 6.89
N SER A 43 -31.08 1.70 7.68
CA SER A 43 -30.31 2.80 7.11
C SER A 43 -29.16 2.11 6.38
N LYS A 44 -29.27 1.98 5.05
CA LYS A 44 -28.13 1.52 4.24
C LYS A 44 -26.93 2.35 4.68
N GLN A 45 -25.97 1.70 5.30
CA GLN A 45 -24.83 2.40 5.87
C GLN A 45 -23.94 2.87 4.72
N LEU A 46 -23.33 4.02 4.93
CA LEU A 46 -22.29 4.51 4.05
C LEU A 46 -21.11 3.54 4.14
N THR A 47 -20.64 3.04 2.99
CA THR A 47 -19.52 2.09 2.94
C THR A 47 -18.28 2.74 2.35
N TRP A 48 -17.09 2.20 2.66
CA TRP A 48 -15.85 2.63 2.01
C TRP A 48 -15.93 2.56 0.47
N GLN A 49 -16.55 1.51 -0.07
CA GLN A 49 -16.72 1.34 -1.53
C GLN A 49 -17.54 2.48 -2.17
N SER A 50 -18.53 3.01 -1.45
CA SER A 50 -19.30 4.15 -1.93
C SER A 50 -18.46 5.42 -2.02
N LEU A 51 -17.52 5.63 -1.09
CA LEU A 51 -16.60 6.76 -1.07
C LEU A 51 -15.60 6.72 -2.23
N LEU A 52 -15.14 5.52 -2.61
CA LEU A 52 -14.20 5.30 -3.72
C LEU A 52 -14.78 5.66 -5.09
N ASN A 53 -16.11 5.70 -5.22
CA ASN A 53 -16.80 5.93 -6.49
C ASN A 53 -17.64 7.22 -6.50
N ALA A 54 -17.46 8.08 -5.49
CA ALA A 54 -18.12 9.36 -5.40
C ALA A 54 -17.43 10.44 -6.25
N THR A 55 -18.13 11.55 -6.47
CA THR A 55 -17.58 12.72 -7.17
C THR A 55 -17.24 13.81 -6.17
N TYR A 56 -15.97 14.20 -6.09
CA TYR A 56 -15.48 15.19 -5.14
C TYR A 56 -15.07 16.48 -5.85
N THR A 57 -15.38 17.62 -5.25
CA THR A 57 -14.77 18.89 -5.64
C THR A 57 -13.46 19.07 -4.87
N THR A 58 -12.45 19.61 -5.55
CA THR A 58 -11.16 19.96 -4.95
C THR A 58 -10.79 21.39 -5.35
N SER A 59 -9.75 21.95 -4.73
CA SER A 59 -9.19 23.25 -5.13
C SER A 59 -8.72 23.27 -6.58
N ILE A 60 -8.31 22.11 -7.13
CA ILE A 60 -7.82 21.98 -8.51
C ILE A 60 -8.88 21.43 -9.50
N THR A 61 -9.90 20.73 -9.00
CA THR A 61 -11.05 20.23 -9.78
C THR A 61 -12.36 20.78 -9.21
N PRO A 62 -12.61 22.11 -9.29
CA PRO A 62 -13.80 22.72 -8.71
C PRO A 62 -15.11 22.29 -9.40
N ARG A 63 -15.01 21.75 -10.63
CA ARG A 63 -16.14 21.17 -11.38
C ARG A 63 -16.44 19.71 -11.01
N GLY A 64 -15.66 19.12 -10.11
CA GLY A 64 -15.80 17.73 -9.69
C GLY A 64 -14.79 16.79 -10.35
N ALA A 65 -14.31 15.83 -9.56
CA ALA A 65 -13.50 14.69 -9.94
C ALA A 65 -14.30 13.43 -9.60
N ALA A 66 -14.84 12.77 -10.63
CA ALA A 66 -15.55 11.51 -10.48
C ALA A 66 -14.54 10.38 -10.29
N LEU A 67 -14.37 9.93 -9.05
CA LEU A 67 -13.43 8.86 -8.75
C LEU A 67 -13.97 7.53 -9.29
N ARG A 68 -13.04 6.68 -9.73
CA ARG A 68 -13.28 5.27 -10.03
C ARG A 68 -12.26 4.48 -9.23
N ASP A 69 -12.75 3.63 -8.32
CA ASP A 69 -11.90 2.88 -7.40
C ASP A 69 -10.89 3.77 -6.65
N GLY A 70 -11.35 4.95 -6.23
CA GLY A 70 -10.61 5.91 -5.43
C GLY A 70 -9.69 6.85 -6.20
N THR A 71 -9.64 6.79 -7.53
CA THR A 71 -8.76 7.64 -8.34
C THR A 71 -9.50 8.31 -9.50
N PHE A 72 -9.12 9.55 -9.80
CA PHE A 72 -9.50 10.29 -10.99
C PHE A 72 -8.24 10.81 -11.68
N GLU A 73 -8.21 10.72 -13.00
CA GLU A 73 -7.16 11.29 -13.84
C GLU A 73 -7.78 12.03 -15.03
N ALA A 74 -7.22 13.19 -15.38
CA ALA A 74 -7.54 13.93 -16.59
C ALA A 74 -6.29 14.66 -17.11
N GLU A 75 -6.24 14.99 -18.40
CA GLU A 75 -5.19 15.86 -18.92
C GLU A 75 -5.26 17.25 -18.27
N ALA A 76 -4.12 17.81 -17.88
CA ALA A 76 -4.07 19.14 -17.26
C ALA A 76 -4.45 20.27 -18.24
N ALA A 77 -4.27 20.02 -19.54
CA ALA A 77 -4.74 20.83 -20.65
C ALA A 77 -4.88 19.93 -21.89
N PRO A 78 -5.68 20.30 -22.92
CA PRO A 78 -5.84 19.48 -24.11
C PRO A 78 -4.49 19.12 -24.76
N GLY A 79 -4.18 17.82 -24.84
CA GLY A 79 -2.92 17.30 -25.39
C GLY A 79 -1.72 17.38 -24.45
N SER A 80 -1.93 17.72 -23.18
CA SER A 80 -0.87 17.77 -22.16
C SER A 80 -0.43 16.37 -21.73
N ALA A 81 0.89 16.17 -21.61
CA ALA A 81 1.44 14.98 -20.97
C ALA A 81 1.17 14.98 -19.45
N SER A 82 1.13 16.16 -18.83
CA SER A 82 0.83 16.31 -17.41
C SER A 82 -0.64 16.02 -17.14
N LYS A 83 -0.89 15.19 -16.13
CA LYS A 83 -2.24 14.83 -15.67
C LYS A 83 -2.61 15.56 -14.39
N ILE A 84 -3.85 15.99 -14.31
CA ILE A 84 -4.53 16.26 -13.04
C ILE A 84 -4.90 14.91 -12.44
N THR A 85 -4.52 14.70 -11.18
CA THR A 85 -4.89 13.51 -10.42
C THR A 85 -5.60 13.90 -9.13
N VAL A 86 -6.64 13.15 -8.78
CA VAL A 86 -7.30 13.23 -7.48
C VAL A 86 -7.43 11.81 -6.95
N ARG A 87 -7.01 11.59 -5.71
CA ARG A 87 -7.05 10.27 -5.09
C ARG A 87 -7.63 10.34 -3.69
N LEU A 88 -8.52 9.41 -3.36
CA LEU A 88 -8.95 9.16 -1.99
C LEU A 88 -7.77 8.56 -1.21
N ALA A 89 -7.39 9.18 -0.10
CA ALA A 89 -6.40 8.60 0.80
C ALA A 89 -7.00 7.42 1.57
N ASP A 90 -6.16 6.50 2.03
CA ASP A 90 -6.54 5.32 2.82
C ASP A 90 -6.83 5.72 4.29
N ILE A 91 -7.59 6.80 4.49
CA ILE A 91 -7.97 7.33 5.79
C ILE A 91 -9.33 8.07 5.69
N ALA A 92 -10.31 7.64 6.49
CA ALA A 92 -11.56 8.36 6.71
C ALA A 92 -12.13 8.14 8.11
N ALA A 93 -12.98 9.06 8.54
CA ALA A 93 -13.84 8.90 9.71
C ALA A 93 -15.29 8.72 9.29
N PHE A 94 -16.05 8.01 10.11
CA PHE A 94 -17.50 7.88 9.98
C PHE A 94 -18.18 8.34 11.26
N GLY A 95 -19.33 8.98 11.13
CA GLY A 95 -20.08 9.53 12.26
C GLY A 95 -21.12 10.54 11.79
N ASP A 96 -22.11 10.83 12.63
CA ASP A 96 -23.18 11.78 12.30
C ASP A 96 -22.63 13.22 12.28
N LEU A 97 -22.70 13.89 11.13
CA LEU A 97 -22.27 15.29 10.97
C LEU A 97 -23.45 16.26 10.89
N ASP A 98 -24.60 15.83 10.35
CA ASP A 98 -25.74 16.70 10.10
C ASP A 98 -26.88 16.57 11.15
N GLY A 99 -26.73 15.66 12.12
CA GLY A 99 -27.67 15.44 13.22
C GLY A 99 -28.84 14.52 12.87
N ASN A 100 -28.77 13.79 11.76
CA ASN A 100 -29.83 12.88 11.32
C ASN A 100 -29.69 11.44 11.88
N LEU A 101 -28.66 11.18 12.70
CA LEU A 101 -28.29 9.89 13.29
C LEU A 101 -27.82 8.81 12.30
N ALA A 102 -27.82 9.07 11.00
CA ALA A 102 -27.14 8.25 10.01
C ALA A 102 -25.65 8.63 9.97
N PRO A 103 -24.73 7.66 9.97
CA PRO A 103 -23.30 7.96 9.93
C PRO A 103 -22.94 8.53 8.56
N ASP A 104 -22.49 9.78 8.55
CA ASP A 104 -21.80 10.46 7.46
C ASP A 104 -20.31 10.06 7.43
N ALA A 105 -19.52 10.66 6.56
CA ALA A 105 -18.07 10.49 6.54
C ALA A 105 -17.29 11.80 6.39
N ALA A 106 -16.05 11.75 6.85
CA ALA A 106 -15.02 12.73 6.58
C ALA A 106 -13.82 12.02 5.95
N VAL A 107 -13.49 12.36 4.70
CA VAL A 107 -12.44 11.70 3.90
C VAL A 107 -11.31 12.67 3.58
N VAL A 108 -10.12 12.12 3.31
CA VAL A 108 -8.98 12.90 2.85
C VAL A 108 -8.74 12.66 1.36
N LEU A 109 -8.60 13.75 0.61
CA LEU A 109 -8.25 13.74 -0.80
C LEU A 109 -6.82 14.23 -0.97
N VAL A 110 -6.08 13.58 -1.87
CA VAL A 110 -4.76 14.02 -2.30
C VAL A 110 -4.84 14.33 -3.79
N SER A 111 -4.54 15.57 -4.15
CA SER A 111 -4.71 16.06 -5.51
C SER A 111 -3.42 16.71 -6.04
N SER A 112 -3.18 16.57 -7.34
CA SER A 112 -2.08 17.21 -8.05
C SER A 112 -2.56 17.75 -9.39
N GLY A 113 -2.19 18.99 -9.72
CA GLY A 113 -2.53 19.64 -10.98
C GLY A 113 -1.57 19.33 -12.14
N GLY A 114 -0.68 18.34 -11.98
CA GLY A 114 0.36 18.01 -12.97
C GLY A 114 1.66 18.80 -12.82
N GLY A 115 1.75 19.70 -11.84
CA GLY A 115 2.99 20.35 -11.37
C GLY A 115 3.52 19.73 -10.08
N SER A 116 4.53 20.35 -9.44
CA SER A 116 5.18 19.77 -8.24
C SER A 116 4.34 19.82 -6.96
N GLY A 117 3.23 20.57 -6.90
CA GLY A 117 2.36 20.68 -5.74
C GLY A 117 1.56 19.39 -5.47
N THR A 118 1.28 19.11 -4.19
CA THR A 118 0.38 18.01 -3.79
C THR A 118 -0.52 18.50 -2.68
N PHE A 119 -1.77 18.76 -3.02
CA PHE A 119 -2.74 19.36 -2.12
C PHE A 119 -3.48 18.26 -1.37
N VAL A 120 -3.54 18.40 -0.05
CA VAL A 120 -4.27 17.51 0.83
C VAL A 120 -5.49 18.25 1.32
N GLU A 121 -6.66 17.64 1.15
CA GLU A 121 -7.95 18.27 1.40
C GLU A 121 -8.82 17.36 2.25
N LEU A 122 -9.65 17.97 3.10
CA LEU A 122 -10.69 17.29 3.87
C LEU A 122 -12.02 17.48 3.16
N ALA A 123 -12.76 16.40 2.92
CA ALA A 123 -14.11 16.45 2.39
C ALA A 123 -15.11 15.83 3.36
N ALA A 124 -16.23 16.52 3.59
CA ALA A 124 -17.38 15.98 4.31
C ALA A 124 -18.36 15.35 3.31
N VAL A 125 -18.85 14.16 3.64
CA VAL A 125 -19.69 13.33 2.79
C VAL A 125 -20.93 12.95 3.56
N ARG A 126 -22.10 13.41 3.10
CA ARG A 126 -23.38 13.01 3.67
C ARG A 126 -23.76 11.61 3.24
N ASN A 127 -24.36 10.87 4.15
CA ASN A 127 -24.96 9.58 3.89
C ASN A 127 -26.42 9.73 3.43
N GLU A 128 -26.64 9.62 2.12
CA GLU A 128 -27.99 9.63 1.55
C GLU A 128 -28.49 8.20 1.31
N ARG A 129 -28.92 7.52 2.37
CA ARG A 129 -29.39 6.12 2.31
C ARG A 129 -28.36 5.17 1.68
N GLY A 130 -27.12 5.28 2.14
CA GLY A 130 -25.95 4.48 1.75
C GLY A 130 -25.20 5.03 0.55
N ALA A 131 -25.73 6.07 -0.12
CA ALA A 131 -25.01 6.76 -1.19
C ALA A 131 -24.13 7.86 -0.59
N ALA A 132 -22.85 7.86 -1.00
CA ALA A 132 -21.91 8.91 -0.67
C ALA A 132 -22.26 10.20 -1.43
N HIS A 133 -22.63 11.25 -0.70
CA HIS A 133 -22.87 12.58 -1.26
C HIS A 133 -21.88 13.60 -0.69
N PRO A 134 -20.72 13.82 -1.33
CA PRO A 134 -19.77 14.87 -0.91
C PRO A 134 -20.41 16.25 -0.93
N VAL A 135 -20.37 16.98 0.18
CA VAL A 135 -21.08 18.27 0.36
C VAL A 135 -20.17 19.47 0.58
N ALA A 136 -18.96 19.25 1.08
CA ALA A 136 -18.01 20.32 1.37
C ALA A 136 -16.58 19.80 1.30
N THR A 137 -15.67 20.63 0.81
CA THR A 137 -14.22 20.36 0.78
C THR A 137 -13.46 21.57 1.29
N VAL A 138 -12.42 21.35 2.09
CA VAL A 138 -11.50 22.38 2.56
C VAL A 138 -10.05 21.94 2.36
N LEU A 139 -9.20 22.87 1.92
CA LEU A 139 -7.76 22.63 1.78
C LEU A 139 -7.13 22.54 3.18
N LEU A 140 -6.49 21.41 3.49
CA LEU A 140 -5.71 21.24 4.71
C LEU A 140 -4.28 21.77 4.53
N GLY A 141 -3.68 21.57 3.35
CA GLY A 141 -2.38 22.13 3.03
C GLY A 141 -1.68 21.44 1.86
N ASP A 142 -0.47 21.91 1.55
CA ASP A 142 0.41 21.31 0.54
C ASP A 142 1.43 20.38 1.22
N ARG A 143 1.54 19.14 0.73
CA ARG A 143 2.49 18.10 1.17
C ARG A 143 2.49 17.86 2.70
N ILE A 144 1.34 17.91 3.34
CA ILE A 144 1.17 17.57 4.75
C ILE A 144 0.98 16.06 4.96
N LEU A 145 1.09 15.58 6.20
CA LEU A 145 0.69 14.22 6.60
C LEU A 145 -0.58 14.29 7.42
N VAL A 146 -1.67 13.68 6.99
CA VAL A 146 -2.80 13.45 7.90
C VAL A 146 -2.50 12.20 8.72
N ARG A 147 -2.53 12.34 10.04
CA ARG A 147 -2.28 11.25 11.01
C ARG A 147 -3.58 10.68 11.54
N GLU A 148 -4.60 11.51 11.66
CA GLU A 148 -5.87 11.14 12.27
C GLU A 148 -7.00 11.96 11.65
N VAL A 149 -8.13 11.31 11.45
CA VAL A 149 -9.42 11.94 11.14
C VAL A 149 -10.47 11.26 12.01
N ARG A 150 -11.24 12.04 12.76
CA ARG A 150 -12.23 11.51 13.68
C ARG A 150 -13.47 12.39 13.70
N ILE A 151 -14.64 11.79 13.84
CA ILE A 151 -15.90 12.51 14.00
C ILE A 151 -16.36 12.32 15.46
N GLU A 152 -16.44 13.41 16.20
CA GLU A 152 -16.86 13.44 17.60
C GLU A 152 -17.84 14.59 17.84
N GLY A 153 -19.02 14.28 18.37
CA GLY A 153 -20.01 15.31 18.70
C GLY A 153 -20.42 16.19 17.51
N ARG A 154 -20.48 15.61 16.30
CA ARG A 154 -20.72 16.28 15.00
C ARG A 154 -19.60 17.21 14.51
N HIS A 155 -18.42 17.15 15.14
CA HIS A 155 -17.24 17.86 14.70
C HIS A 155 -16.21 16.89 14.12
N ILE A 156 -15.48 17.35 13.11
CA ILE A 156 -14.38 16.60 12.51
C ILE A 156 -13.08 17.10 13.14
N LEU A 157 -12.41 16.23 13.89
CA LEU A 157 -11.02 16.42 14.28
C LEU A 157 -10.11 15.91 13.16
N VAL A 158 -9.17 16.74 12.74
CA VAL A 158 -8.05 16.33 11.88
C VAL A 158 -6.76 16.61 12.62
N ARG A 159 -5.95 15.56 12.85
CA ARG A 159 -4.55 15.73 13.26
C ARG A 159 -3.65 15.54 12.06
N LEU A 160 -2.82 16.53 11.81
CA LEU A 160 -1.90 16.53 10.69
C LEU A 160 -0.52 16.99 11.13
N ARG A 161 0.50 16.53 10.43
CA ARG A 161 1.85 17.09 10.54
C ARG A 161 2.14 17.95 9.33
N ALA A 162 2.57 19.17 9.62
CA ALA A 162 2.95 20.16 8.64
C ALA A 162 4.34 20.69 8.99
N ARG A 163 4.87 21.42 8.02
CA ARG A 163 6.08 22.21 8.18
C ARG A 163 5.76 23.47 9.00
N GLY A 164 6.62 23.86 9.94
CA GLY A 164 6.55 25.19 10.54
C GLY A 164 7.01 26.29 9.59
N ALA A 165 6.78 27.54 9.98
CA ALA A 165 7.01 28.69 9.11
C ALA A 165 8.46 28.80 8.60
N THR A 166 9.43 28.44 9.45
CA THR A 166 10.88 28.50 9.17
C THR A 166 11.50 27.14 8.91
N ASP A 167 10.75 26.04 9.03
CA ASP A 167 11.31 24.72 8.82
C ASP A 167 11.63 24.48 7.34
N PRO A 168 12.67 23.71 7.02
CA PRO A 168 12.85 23.14 5.70
C PRO A 168 11.63 22.30 5.30
N PHE A 169 11.23 22.32 4.03
CA PHE A 169 10.07 21.57 3.50
C PHE A 169 10.08 20.03 3.72
N SER A 170 11.16 19.41 4.23
CA SER A 170 11.26 17.97 4.56
C SER A 170 10.77 17.69 5.96
N LEU A 171 10.86 18.70 6.83
CA LEU A 171 10.53 18.56 8.23
C LEU A 171 9.04 18.82 8.41
N ARG A 172 8.42 17.89 9.14
CA ARG A 172 7.06 18.05 9.64
C ARG A 172 7.13 18.06 11.17
N THR A 173 7.77 19.10 11.68
CA THR A 173 8.03 19.39 13.10
C THR A 173 6.82 20.01 13.78
N ARG A 174 5.77 20.38 13.04
CA ARG A 174 4.53 20.90 13.61
C ARG A 174 3.44 19.86 13.54
N GLU A 175 2.91 19.51 14.69
CA GLU A 175 1.68 18.74 14.80
C GLU A 175 0.53 19.73 15.01
N ILE A 176 -0.39 19.74 14.07
CA ILE A 176 -1.53 20.65 14.02
C ILE A 176 -2.79 19.81 14.22
N SER A 177 -3.63 20.20 15.18
CA SER A 177 -4.97 19.67 15.36
C SER A 177 -5.99 20.72 14.97
N ARG A 178 -6.92 20.37 14.08
CA ARG A 178 -8.01 21.25 13.62
C ARG A 178 -9.35 20.61 13.90
N HIS A 179 -10.29 21.39 14.42
CA HIS A 179 -11.67 20.98 14.58
C HIS A 179 -12.56 21.71 13.58
N TYR A 180 -13.35 20.97 12.81
CA TYR A 180 -14.29 21.51 11.84
C TYR A 180 -15.73 21.17 12.20
N ALA A 181 -16.66 22.08 11.93
CA ALA A 181 -18.09 21.78 11.86
C ALA A 181 -18.57 21.80 10.41
N LEU A 182 -19.51 20.91 10.07
CA LEU A 182 -20.27 21.02 8.83
C LEU A 182 -21.41 22.03 9.03
N ASP A 183 -21.38 23.15 8.33
CA ASP A 183 -22.45 24.15 8.29
C ASP A 183 -22.98 24.27 6.86
N GLY A 184 -24.21 23.81 6.63
CA GLY A 184 -24.79 23.72 5.30
C GLY A 184 -23.92 22.90 4.34
N ASN A 185 -23.27 23.57 3.38
CA ASN A 185 -22.36 22.96 2.40
C ASN A 185 -20.93 23.53 2.56
N SER A 186 -20.52 23.81 3.79
CA SER A 186 -19.19 24.34 4.09
C SER A 186 -18.62 23.72 5.36
N LEU A 187 -17.30 23.54 5.37
CA LEU A 187 -16.55 23.14 6.56
C LEU A 187 -15.99 24.38 7.24
N VAL A 188 -16.47 24.67 8.44
CA VAL A 188 -16.05 25.82 9.24
C VAL A 188 -15.02 25.38 10.26
N LEU A 189 -13.83 25.98 10.24
CA LEU A 189 -12.80 25.75 11.26
C LEU A 189 -13.26 26.40 12.58
N LEU A 190 -13.43 25.58 13.62
CA LEU A 190 -13.82 26.02 14.96
C LEU A 190 -12.60 26.44 15.79
N ASP A 191 -11.57 25.59 15.77
CA ASP A 191 -10.30 25.84 16.45
C ASP A 191 -9.13 25.17 15.72
N GLU A 192 -7.94 25.68 16.01
CA GLU A 192 -6.66 25.11 15.60
C GLU A 192 -5.71 25.18 16.80
N SER A 193 -4.99 24.09 17.03
CA SER A 193 -3.87 24.06 17.98
C SER A 193 -2.63 23.49 17.30
N GLU A 194 -1.47 24.00 17.67
CA GLU A 194 -0.18 23.62 17.10
C GLU A 194 0.80 23.30 18.23
N ALA A 195 1.52 22.19 18.08
CA ALA A 195 2.62 21.80 18.95
C ALA A 195 3.88 21.52 18.12
N GLU A 196 5.04 21.89 18.67
CA GLU A 196 6.33 21.51 18.10
C GLU A 196 6.68 20.09 18.56
N VAL A 197 7.00 19.22 17.61
CA VAL A 197 7.23 17.81 17.83
C VAL A 197 8.55 17.44 17.15
N GLN A 198 9.51 16.92 17.92
CA GLN A 198 10.66 16.25 17.33
C GLN A 198 10.15 15.03 16.56
N SER A 199 10.76 14.68 15.43
CA SER A 199 10.44 13.44 14.72
C SER A 199 10.65 12.26 15.67
N THR A 200 9.58 11.84 16.36
CA THR A 200 9.62 10.71 17.27
C THR A 200 9.97 9.49 16.44
N PRO A 201 10.97 8.68 16.83
CA PRO A 201 11.09 7.32 16.33
C PRO A 201 9.73 6.65 16.46
N ALA A 202 9.39 5.72 15.56
CA ALA A 202 8.28 4.82 15.79
C ALA A 202 8.48 4.23 17.21
N GLU A 203 7.60 4.59 18.16
CA GLU A 203 7.61 4.05 19.52
C GLU A 203 7.73 2.53 19.44
N ASP A 204 8.45 1.93 20.40
CA ASP A 204 8.76 0.50 20.61
C ASP A 204 7.72 -0.52 20.06
N TYR A 205 7.54 -0.52 18.75
CA TYR A 205 6.59 -1.36 18.04
C TYR A 205 7.40 -2.51 17.46
N VAL A 206 7.34 -3.64 18.16
CA VAL A 206 7.86 -4.89 17.64
C VAL A 206 6.77 -5.50 16.77
N TYR A 207 6.87 -5.31 15.45
CA TYR A 207 6.14 -6.09 14.47
C TYR A 207 6.52 -7.57 14.63
N ARG A 208 5.57 -8.34 15.16
CA ARG A 208 5.58 -9.80 15.22
C ARG A 208 4.26 -10.29 14.63
N PRO A 209 4.26 -10.85 13.42
CA PRO A 209 3.04 -11.41 12.88
C PRO A 209 2.60 -12.62 13.72
N GLU A 210 1.31 -12.70 14.03
CA GLU A 210 0.75 -13.79 14.83
C GLU A 210 0.52 -15.01 13.93
N ARG A 211 1.11 -16.16 14.28
CA ARG A 211 0.82 -17.43 13.59
C ARG A 211 -0.55 -17.96 14.02
N LEU A 212 -1.39 -18.22 13.03
CA LEU A 212 -2.72 -18.79 13.21
C LEU A 212 -2.70 -20.27 12.80
N ASP A 213 -2.60 -21.16 13.79
CA ASP A 213 -2.72 -22.60 13.58
C ASP A 213 -4.17 -22.97 13.26
N VAL A 214 -4.51 -22.97 11.97
CA VAL A 214 -5.83 -23.35 11.44
C VAL A 214 -5.68 -24.61 10.59
N VAL A 215 -6.47 -25.64 10.90
CA VAL A 215 -6.50 -26.90 10.11
C VAL A 215 -7.73 -26.92 9.22
N ALA A 216 -7.66 -27.68 8.12
CA ALA A 216 -8.78 -27.84 7.20
C ALA A 216 -10.05 -28.32 7.93
N GLY A 217 -11.16 -27.62 7.73
CA GLY A 217 -12.45 -27.83 8.40
C GLY A 217 -12.65 -27.01 9.67
N ALA A 218 -11.62 -26.33 10.18
CA ALA A 218 -11.70 -25.47 11.36
C ALA A 218 -11.70 -23.97 11.00
N SER A 219 -12.21 -23.15 11.92
CA SER A 219 -12.09 -21.70 11.88
C SER A 219 -11.41 -21.17 13.14
N ARG A 220 -10.73 -20.03 13.01
CA ARG A 220 -10.13 -19.27 14.11
C ARG A 220 -10.52 -17.81 13.95
N SER A 221 -10.86 -17.18 15.07
CA SER A 221 -11.14 -15.75 15.12
C SER A 221 -10.11 -15.06 15.99
N VAL A 222 -9.62 -13.91 15.54
CA VAL A 222 -8.75 -13.03 16.31
C VAL A 222 -9.36 -11.64 16.33
N SER A 223 -9.37 -11.02 17.51
CA SER A 223 -9.82 -9.64 17.70
C SER A 223 -8.61 -8.77 17.98
N GLY A 224 -8.64 -7.54 17.47
CA GLY A 224 -7.57 -6.58 17.68
C GLY A 224 -8.08 -5.15 17.55
N SER A 225 -7.14 -4.21 17.68
CA SER A 225 -7.41 -2.80 17.50
C SER A 225 -6.23 -2.14 16.79
N LEU A 226 -6.50 -1.39 15.72
CA LEU A 226 -5.49 -0.76 14.87
C LEU A 226 -5.59 0.76 14.96
N ALA A 227 -4.46 1.44 15.17
CA ALA A 227 -4.40 2.88 14.99
C ALA A 227 -4.53 3.25 13.48
N PRO A 228 -4.74 4.53 13.14
CA PRO A 228 -4.88 4.95 11.75
C PRO A 228 -3.70 4.54 10.87
N GLY A 229 -3.98 3.86 9.76
CA GLY A 229 -2.98 3.36 8.81
C GLY A 229 -2.13 2.18 9.31
N GLN A 230 -2.37 1.66 10.52
CA GLN A 230 -1.67 0.47 11.01
C GLN A 230 -2.16 -0.80 10.33
N ILE A 231 -1.31 -1.82 10.40
CA ILE A 231 -1.54 -3.13 9.82
C ILE A 231 -1.37 -4.18 10.92
N ALA A 232 -2.37 -5.04 11.09
CA ALA A 232 -2.21 -6.30 11.80
C ALA A 232 -1.80 -7.37 10.80
N SER A 233 -0.80 -8.17 11.17
CA SER A 233 -0.24 -9.20 10.29
C SER A 233 -0.33 -10.57 10.94
N TYR A 234 -0.75 -11.54 10.14
CA TYR A 234 -0.99 -12.92 10.54
C TYR A 234 -0.32 -13.87 9.55
N VAL A 235 0.05 -15.06 10.02
CA VAL A 235 0.56 -16.14 9.17
C VAL A 235 -0.34 -17.36 9.26
N VAL A 236 -0.79 -17.86 8.12
CA VAL A 236 -1.61 -19.07 8.01
C VAL A 236 -0.89 -20.07 7.12
N HIS A 237 -0.70 -21.30 7.59
CA HIS A 237 -0.20 -22.38 6.74
C HIS A 237 -1.35 -22.99 5.93
N GLY A 238 -1.13 -23.29 4.65
CA GLY A 238 -2.12 -23.97 3.83
C GLY A 238 -1.51 -24.79 2.69
N ARG A 239 -2.28 -25.72 2.16
CA ARG A 239 -1.90 -26.67 1.11
C ARG A 239 -2.51 -26.31 -0.24
N ALA A 240 -1.86 -26.75 -1.31
CA ALA A 240 -2.37 -26.60 -2.66
C ALA A 240 -3.81 -27.14 -2.78
N GLY A 241 -4.73 -26.33 -3.31
CA GLY A 241 -6.13 -26.66 -3.53
C GLY A 241 -7.05 -26.41 -2.33
N GLU A 242 -6.53 -26.20 -1.12
CA GLU A 242 -7.37 -25.76 0.01
C GLU A 242 -7.94 -24.36 -0.26
N ILE A 243 -9.08 -24.06 0.36
CA ILE A 243 -9.73 -22.75 0.24
C ILE A 243 -9.56 -22.02 1.56
N LEU A 244 -8.92 -20.85 1.51
CA LEU A 244 -8.80 -19.94 2.64
C LEU A 244 -9.92 -18.90 2.56
N ASP A 245 -10.87 -18.98 3.48
CA ASP A 245 -11.92 -17.98 3.66
C ASP A 245 -11.53 -17.01 4.77
N LEU A 246 -11.64 -15.73 4.47
CA LEU A 246 -11.24 -14.62 5.33
C LEU A 246 -12.40 -13.64 5.44
N THR A 247 -12.69 -13.20 6.65
CA THR A 247 -13.62 -12.10 6.91
C THR A 247 -13.02 -11.17 7.96
N ALA A 248 -12.70 -9.94 7.58
CA ALA A 248 -12.33 -8.86 8.48
C ALA A 248 -13.56 -7.99 8.74
N ARG A 249 -14.12 -8.07 9.95
CA ARG A 249 -15.29 -7.28 10.37
C ARG A 249 -14.86 -6.04 11.13
N SER A 250 -15.51 -4.93 10.83
CA SER A 250 -15.37 -3.63 11.49
C SER A 250 -16.67 -2.83 11.30
N ASP A 251 -16.86 -1.75 12.08
CA ASP A 251 -18.13 -1.02 12.11
C ASP A 251 -18.55 -0.42 10.76
N PHE A 252 -17.60 -0.13 9.86
CA PHE A 252 -17.86 0.51 8.55
C PHE A 252 -17.13 -0.16 7.37
N ASP A 253 -16.80 -1.45 7.50
CA ASP A 253 -16.04 -2.21 6.49
C ASP A 253 -14.70 -1.53 6.11
N ASN A 254 -14.03 -0.95 7.12
CA ASN A 254 -12.78 -0.20 7.00
C ASN A 254 -11.56 -0.94 7.57
N ALA A 255 -11.71 -2.24 7.82
CA ALA A 255 -10.63 -3.20 8.04
C ALA A 255 -10.43 -4.05 6.77
N VAL A 256 -9.46 -3.69 5.93
CA VAL A 256 -9.32 -4.30 4.59
C VAL A 256 -8.23 -5.39 4.57
N LEU A 257 -8.47 -6.43 3.77
CA LEU A 257 -7.60 -7.60 3.67
C LEU A 257 -6.49 -7.38 2.65
N SER A 258 -5.31 -7.94 2.95
CA SER A 258 -4.30 -8.25 1.95
C SER A 258 -3.71 -9.63 2.20
N VAL A 259 -3.51 -10.41 1.14
CA VAL A 259 -3.05 -11.80 1.23
C VAL A 259 -1.97 -12.06 0.20
N SER A 260 -0.84 -12.62 0.65
CA SER A 260 0.22 -13.10 -0.23
C SER A 260 0.89 -14.38 0.27
N GLY A 261 1.35 -15.23 -0.64
CA GLY A 261 2.19 -16.38 -0.26
C GLY A 261 3.59 -15.91 0.17
N LEU A 262 4.08 -16.36 1.32
CA LEU A 262 5.41 -15.96 1.84
C LEU A 262 6.57 -16.63 1.10
N THR A 263 6.34 -17.76 0.46
CA THR A 263 7.41 -18.49 -0.26
C THR A 263 7.45 -18.13 -1.74
N ASP A 264 6.31 -17.96 -2.40
CA ASP A 264 6.24 -17.88 -3.86
C ASP A 264 6.12 -16.47 -4.45
N GLY A 265 5.64 -15.48 -3.71
CA GLY A 265 5.44 -14.14 -4.29
C GLY A 265 3.98 -13.73 -4.37
N MET A 266 3.09 -14.71 -4.41
CA MET A 266 1.86 -14.53 -5.16
C MET A 266 0.87 -13.71 -4.34
N THR A 267 0.53 -12.51 -4.84
CA THR A 267 -0.55 -11.71 -4.28
C THR A 267 -1.88 -12.38 -4.64
N LEU A 268 -2.59 -12.84 -3.62
CA LEU A 268 -3.92 -13.45 -3.74
C LEU A 268 -5.04 -12.43 -3.52
N VAL A 269 -4.79 -11.44 -2.67
CA VAL A 269 -5.71 -10.33 -2.39
C VAL A 269 -4.87 -9.05 -2.25
N SER A 270 -5.07 -8.11 -3.16
CA SER A 270 -4.47 -6.78 -3.05
C SER A 270 -5.29 -5.92 -2.10
N ARG A 271 -4.62 -5.12 -1.26
CA ARG A 271 -5.28 -4.13 -0.40
C ARG A 271 -6.13 -3.13 -1.19
N ARG A 272 -5.82 -2.91 -2.48
CA ARG A 272 -6.56 -2.01 -3.37
C ARG A 272 -7.90 -2.57 -3.81
N GLU A 273 -8.14 -3.85 -3.59
CA GLU A 273 -9.48 -4.43 -3.74
C GLU A 273 -10.41 -3.99 -2.61
N TYR A 274 -9.84 -3.42 -1.52
CA TYR A 274 -10.55 -3.05 -0.29
C TYR A 274 -11.47 -4.16 0.23
N ALA A 275 -11.09 -5.41 -0.01
CA ALA A 275 -11.90 -6.56 0.34
C ALA A 275 -11.93 -6.73 1.86
N THR A 276 -13.13 -6.75 2.44
CA THR A 276 -13.33 -7.14 3.84
C THR A 276 -13.67 -8.61 3.99
N GLU A 277 -14.01 -9.28 2.88
CA GLU A 277 -14.25 -10.71 2.80
C GLU A 277 -13.62 -11.30 1.53
N ARG A 278 -13.00 -12.48 1.64
CA ARG A 278 -12.46 -13.20 0.49
C ARG A 278 -12.39 -14.71 0.69
N SER A 279 -12.66 -15.44 -0.38
CA SER A 279 -12.36 -16.87 -0.50
C SER A 279 -11.29 -17.06 -1.59
N VAL A 280 -10.14 -17.59 -1.22
CA VAL A 280 -9.02 -17.82 -2.15
C VAL A 280 -8.63 -19.29 -2.20
N VAL A 281 -8.49 -19.84 -3.41
CA VAL A 281 -7.93 -21.19 -3.60
C VAL A 281 -6.42 -21.07 -3.51
N LEU A 282 -5.82 -21.82 -2.58
CA LEU A 282 -4.39 -21.76 -2.32
C LEU A 282 -3.62 -22.47 -3.45
N PRO A 283 -2.67 -21.79 -4.13
CA PRO A 283 -1.96 -22.35 -5.28
C PRO A 283 -0.96 -23.45 -4.91
N SER A 284 -0.38 -23.39 -3.71
CA SER A 284 0.75 -24.22 -3.31
C SER A 284 0.75 -24.47 -1.79
N GLY A 285 1.53 -25.47 -1.35
CA GLY A 285 1.76 -25.72 0.07
C GLY A 285 2.81 -24.78 0.63
N GLN A 286 2.40 -23.79 1.42
CA GLN A 286 3.28 -22.77 2.00
C GLN A 286 2.58 -22.00 3.13
N ASP A 287 3.32 -21.11 3.77
CA ASP A 287 2.76 -20.07 4.63
C ASP A 287 2.26 -18.89 3.81
N TYR A 288 1.12 -18.34 4.22
CA TYR A 288 0.48 -17.17 3.63
C TYR A 288 0.44 -16.04 4.66
N SER A 289 0.90 -14.86 4.26
CA SER A 289 0.71 -13.62 5.01
C SER A 289 -0.72 -13.16 4.80
N VAL A 290 -1.47 -13.02 5.89
CA VAL A 290 -2.80 -12.42 5.93
C VAL A 290 -2.71 -11.13 6.73
N LYS A 291 -3.11 -10.01 6.12
CA LYS A 291 -3.05 -8.70 6.75
C LYS A 291 -4.43 -8.10 6.87
N VAL A 292 -4.65 -7.39 7.97
CA VAL A 292 -5.77 -6.48 8.16
C VAL A 292 -5.21 -5.07 8.21
N VAL A 293 -5.59 -4.24 7.26
CA VAL A 293 -5.13 -2.85 7.12
C VAL A 293 -6.25 -1.92 7.55
N SER A 294 -5.95 -1.00 8.47
CA SER A 294 -6.90 0.05 8.85
C SER A 294 -6.91 1.15 7.80
N VAL A 295 -8.06 1.38 7.16
CA VAL A 295 -8.32 2.62 6.40
C VAL A 295 -9.14 3.62 7.23
N ALA A 296 -9.26 3.38 8.53
CA ALA A 296 -9.90 4.29 9.47
C ALA A 296 -8.93 5.41 9.89
N GLY A 297 -9.48 6.60 10.07
CA GLY A 297 -8.79 7.75 10.66
C GLY A 297 -8.76 7.74 12.18
N TYR A 298 -9.30 6.70 12.82
CA TYR A 298 -9.39 6.53 14.26
C TYR A 298 -8.93 5.13 14.67
N GLN A 299 -8.89 4.87 15.99
CA GLN A 299 -8.58 3.55 16.53
C GLN A 299 -9.67 2.54 16.14
N LEU A 300 -9.34 1.61 15.24
CA LEU A 300 -10.26 0.68 14.62
C LEU A 300 -10.28 -0.67 15.35
N PRO A 301 -11.33 -1.00 16.13
CA PRO A 301 -11.55 -2.37 16.55
C PRO A 301 -11.92 -3.24 15.34
N TYR A 302 -11.38 -4.45 15.28
CA TYR A 302 -11.71 -5.41 14.22
C TYR A 302 -11.75 -6.85 14.74
N VAL A 303 -12.43 -7.70 13.99
CA VAL A 303 -12.39 -9.16 14.15
C VAL A 303 -12.02 -9.79 12.82
N LEU A 304 -10.89 -10.49 12.78
CA LEU A 304 -10.51 -11.35 11.67
C LEU A 304 -11.00 -12.77 11.94
N GLN A 305 -11.86 -13.29 11.08
CA GLN A 305 -12.21 -14.70 11.02
C GLN A 305 -11.46 -15.37 9.86
N VAL A 306 -10.78 -16.46 10.17
CA VAL A 306 -10.03 -17.28 9.21
C VAL A 306 -10.60 -18.68 9.23
N GLN A 307 -10.95 -19.23 8.07
CA GLN A 307 -11.35 -20.61 7.90
C GLN A 307 -10.57 -21.26 6.77
N LEU A 308 -10.05 -22.45 7.00
CA LEU A 308 -9.41 -23.25 5.97
C LEU A 308 -10.35 -24.41 5.63
N ARG A 309 -10.79 -24.51 4.37
CA ARG A 309 -11.62 -25.63 3.91
C ARG A 309 -10.81 -26.56 3.03
N ALA A 310 -11.04 -27.86 3.21
CA ALA A 310 -10.54 -28.85 2.26
C ALA A 310 -11.13 -28.56 0.88
N ALA A 311 -10.34 -28.79 -0.18
CA ALA A 311 -10.87 -28.86 -1.53
C ALA A 311 -12.04 -29.85 -1.52
N SER A 312 -13.26 -29.41 -1.85
CA SER A 312 -14.32 -30.37 -2.15
C SER A 312 -13.79 -31.22 -3.31
N GLN A 313 -13.79 -32.54 -3.16
CA GLN A 313 -13.43 -33.47 -4.23
C GLN A 313 -14.40 -33.26 -5.39
N ALA A 314 -14.12 -32.29 -6.26
CA ALA A 314 -14.70 -32.22 -7.57
C ALA A 314 -14.17 -33.44 -8.33
N VAL A 315 -15.11 -34.24 -8.82
CA VAL A 315 -14.93 -35.48 -9.58
C VAL A 315 -13.73 -35.37 -10.52
N ALA A 316 -12.86 -36.39 -10.47
CA ALA A 316 -11.71 -36.54 -11.35
C ALA A 316 -12.08 -36.23 -12.81
N PRO A 317 -11.31 -35.37 -13.52
CA PRO A 317 -11.36 -35.34 -14.96
C PRO A 317 -10.87 -36.70 -15.47
N THR A 318 -11.74 -37.41 -16.15
CA THR A 318 -11.40 -38.53 -17.01
C THR A 318 -10.41 -38.06 -18.09
N ALA A 319 -9.40 -38.88 -18.33
CA ALA A 319 -8.36 -38.78 -19.38
C ALA A 319 -7.13 -37.89 -19.07
N ARG A 320 -6.04 -38.61 -18.75
CA ARG A 320 -4.64 -38.20 -18.79
C ARG A 320 -4.21 -37.97 -20.26
N PRO A 321 -3.68 -36.80 -20.66
CA PRO A 321 -2.82 -36.72 -21.83
C PRO A 321 -1.48 -37.39 -21.49
N SER A 322 -1.01 -38.28 -22.35
CA SER A 322 0.26 -38.98 -22.22
C SER A 322 1.41 -38.02 -21.89
N GLU A 323 2.20 -38.40 -20.88
CA GLU A 323 3.53 -37.90 -20.59
C GLU A 323 4.38 -37.92 -21.87
N VAL A 324 4.73 -36.74 -22.37
CA VAL A 324 5.91 -36.59 -23.22
C VAL A 324 7.11 -36.51 -22.27
N PRO A 325 8.11 -37.38 -22.38
CA PRO A 325 9.27 -37.32 -21.49
C PRO A 325 9.98 -35.98 -21.68
N LEU A 326 10.13 -35.22 -20.59
CA LEU A 326 11.05 -34.10 -20.53
C LEU A 326 12.46 -34.62 -20.86
N PRO A 327 13.20 -33.99 -21.79
CA PRO A 327 14.60 -34.35 -21.97
C PRO A 327 15.35 -34.06 -20.67
N SER A 328 16.02 -35.07 -20.13
CA SER A 328 17.02 -34.94 -19.07
C SER A 328 18.10 -33.99 -19.55
N ARG A 329 17.94 -32.69 -19.25
CA ARG A 329 19.04 -31.74 -19.34
C ARG A 329 19.82 -31.87 -18.04
N THR A 330 20.92 -32.60 -18.12
CA THR A 330 22.06 -32.44 -17.21
C THR A 330 22.27 -30.95 -16.98
N PRO A 331 22.40 -30.46 -15.74
CA PRO A 331 22.76 -29.07 -15.52
C PRO A 331 24.13 -28.86 -16.17
N SER A 332 24.16 -28.11 -17.27
CA SER A 332 25.42 -27.51 -17.72
C SER A 332 25.90 -26.64 -16.57
N PRO A 333 27.18 -26.75 -16.16
CA PRO A 333 27.73 -25.83 -15.19
C PRO A 333 27.55 -24.42 -15.76
N LEU A 334 26.88 -23.55 -15.00
CA LEU A 334 26.92 -22.12 -15.27
C LEU A 334 28.42 -21.75 -15.35
N PRO A 335 28.88 -21.10 -16.43
CA PRO A 335 30.22 -20.54 -16.42
C PRO A 335 30.28 -19.58 -15.23
N SER A 336 31.15 -19.88 -14.26
CA SER A 336 31.53 -18.89 -13.27
C SER A 336 32.15 -17.72 -14.03
N PRO A 337 31.64 -16.48 -13.92
CA PRO A 337 32.40 -15.35 -14.40
C PRO A 337 33.62 -15.18 -13.47
N SER A 338 34.73 -15.77 -13.89
CA SER A 338 36.06 -15.30 -13.51
C SER A 338 36.21 -13.89 -14.07
N GLY A 339 36.07 -12.89 -13.21
CA GLY A 339 36.09 -11.50 -13.62
C GLY A 339 36.28 -10.54 -12.46
N ALA A 340 37.30 -10.76 -11.64
CA ALA A 340 37.90 -9.73 -10.78
C ALA A 340 38.61 -8.64 -11.61
N ALA A 341 38.00 -8.20 -12.70
CA ALA A 341 38.43 -7.07 -13.52
C ALA A 341 37.32 -6.02 -13.43
N GLY A 342 37.69 -4.81 -13.01
CA GLY A 342 36.74 -3.71 -12.83
C GLY A 342 35.86 -3.50 -14.06
N LEU A 343 34.60 -3.16 -13.83
CA LEU A 343 33.66 -2.84 -14.90
C LEU A 343 34.19 -1.67 -15.75
N VAL A 344 34.15 -1.81 -17.07
CA VAL A 344 34.53 -0.75 -17.99
C VAL A 344 33.33 0.18 -18.19
N GLU A 345 33.47 1.42 -17.72
CA GLU A 345 32.43 2.44 -17.89
C GLU A 345 32.42 3.01 -19.30
N ARG A 346 31.20 3.17 -19.82
CA ARG A 346 30.87 3.77 -21.11
C ARG A 346 29.79 4.85 -20.91
N PRO A 347 29.80 5.93 -21.71
CA PRO A 347 28.72 6.91 -21.71
C PRO A 347 27.36 6.26 -22.03
N LEU A 348 26.29 6.68 -21.35
CA LEU A 348 24.94 6.14 -21.57
C LEU A 348 24.46 6.26 -23.02
N VAL A 349 24.93 7.28 -23.77
CA VAL A 349 24.60 7.47 -25.19
C VAL A 349 25.00 6.28 -26.06
N GLN A 350 26.02 5.51 -25.66
CA GLN A 350 26.41 4.27 -26.35
C GLN A 350 25.43 3.11 -26.12
N ALA A 351 24.63 3.17 -25.04
CA ALA A 351 23.53 2.23 -24.83
C ALA A 351 22.26 2.70 -25.57
N SER A 352 21.90 3.98 -25.48
CA SER A 352 20.72 4.51 -26.18
C SER A 352 20.75 6.03 -26.33
N GLU A 353 20.84 6.51 -27.58
CA GLU A 353 20.75 7.94 -27.89
C GLU A 353 19.38 8.52 -27.51
N SER A 354 18.30 7.78 -27.76
CA SER A 354 16.94 8.20 -27.42
C SER A 354 16.73 8.37 -25.92
N ALA A 355 17.32 7.47 -25.11
CA ALA A 355 17.25 7.60 -23.65
C ALA A 355 17.97 8.87 -23.15
N VAL A 356 19.16 9.16 -23.70
CA VAL A 356 19.92 10.35 -23.36
C VAL A 356 19.21 11.62 -23.84
N ALA A 357 18.65 11.62 -25.05
CA ALA A 357 17.87 12.74 -25.57
C ALA A 357 16.64 13.02 -24.70
N PHE A 358 15.91 11.98 -24.29
CA PHE A 358 14.77 12.11 -23.40
C PHE A 358 15.20 12.63 -22.02
N ALA A 359 16.23 12.03 -21.41
CA ALA A 359 16.77 12.49 -20.13
C ALA A 359 17.12 13.99 -20.19
N ARG A 360 17.84 14.43 -21.23
CA ARG A 360 18.23 15.84 -21.40
C ARG A 360 17.07 16.80 -21.66
N SER A 361 15.90 16.30 -22.04
CA SER A 361 14.71 17.14 -22.25
C SER A 361 13.97 17.48 -20.95
N ARG A 362 14.30 16.80 -19.85
CA ARG A 362 13.79 17.08 -18.51
C ARG A 362 14.76 18.04 -17.78
N ALA A 363 14.40 18.60 -16.61
CA ALA A 363 15.28 19.35 -15.68
C ALA A 363 14.77 19.25 -14.22
N PRO A 364 15.59 19.39 -13.15
CA PRO A 364 17.05 19.30 -13.06
C PRO A 364 17.51 18.07 -12.25
N ILE A 365 18.51 17.35 -12.77
CA ILE A 365 19.28 16.27 -12.10
C ILE A 365 18.62 14.87 -12.11
N TRP A 366 19.16 13.95 -12.91
CA TRP A 366 18.93 12.48 -12.78
C TRP A 366 20.25 11.75 -12.90
N GLY A 367 20.37 10.65 -12.16
CA GLY A 367 21.44 9.68 -12.32
C GLY A 367 20.91 8.41 -12.96
N VAL A 368 21.63 7.88 -13.93
CA VAL A 368 21.32 6.61 -14.59
C VAL A 368 22.56 5.74 -14.59
N ALA A 369 22.41 4.48 -14.20
CA ALA A 369 23.44 3.48 -14.33
C ALA A 369 22.84 2.14 -14.77
N ILE A 370 23.50 1.49 -15.72
CA ILE A 370 23.25 0.11 -16.12
C ILE A 370 24.53 -0.69 -15.94
N VAL A 371 24.46 -1.81 -15.24
CA VAL A 371 25.55 -2.78 -15.12
C VAL A 371 25.20 -4.03 -15.92
N VAL A 372 26.08 -4.45 -16.81
CA VAL A 372 25.96 -5.71 -17.57
C VAL A 372 27.11 -6.63 -17.17
N PRO A 373 26.95 -7.45 -16.11
CA PRO A 373 28.06 -8.22 -15.54
C PRO A 373 28.72 -9.17 -16.54
N SER A 374 27.93 -9.83 -17.40
CA SER A 374 28.43 -10.76 -18.42
C SER A 374 29.35 -10.12 -19.45
N ARG A 375 29.23 -8.80 -19.68
CA ARG A 375 30.07 -8.03 -20.60
C ARG A 375 31.19 -7.26 -19.88
N GLY A 376 31.18 -7.23 -18.55
CA GLY A 376 32.07 -6.38 -17.76
C GLY A 376 31.87 -4.88 -18.06
N LEU A 377 30.64 -4.46 -18.39
CA LEU A 377 30.33 -3.08 -18.82
C LEU A 377 29.43 -2.35 -17.82
N VAL A 378 29.65 -1.04 -17.73
CA VAL A 378 28.72 -0.09 -17.11
C VAL A 378 28.37 1.00 -18.11
N PHE A 379 27.09 1.32 -18.25
CA PHE A 379 26.63 2.52 -18.94
C PHE A 379 26.11 3.52 -17.93
N ALA A 380 26.61 4.75 -17.96
CA ALA A 380 26.30 5.75 -16.94
C ALA A 380 26.11 7.15 -17.52
N GLU A 381 25.20 7.91 -16.91
CA GLU A 381 25.04 9.35 -17.08
C GLU A 381 24.74 9.93 -15.69
N ASN A 382 25.53 10.91 -15.22
CA ASN A 382 25.34 11.54 -13.90
C ASN A 382 25.22 10.52 -12.74
N ALA A 383 25.84 9.35 -12.88
CA ALA A 383 25.51 8.19 -12.08
C ALA A 383 25.95 8.31 -10.61
N ASP A 384 26.87 9.22 -10.30
CA ASP A 384 27.45 9.44 -8.97
C ASP A 384 26.68 10.45 -8.11
N ILE A 385 25.68 11.10 -8.68
CA ILE A 385 24.86 12.08 -7.96
C ILE A 385 24.15 11.40 -6.79
N GLN A 386 24.33 11.98 -5.61
CA GLN A 386 23.67 11.53 -4.39
C GLN A 386 22.24 12.06 -4.33
N VAL A 387 21.27 11.17 -4.19
CA VAL A 387 19.88 11.54 -3.93
C VAL A 387 19.35 10.76 -2.72
N PRO A 388 18.35 11.31 -2.01
CA PRO A 388 17.64 10.54 -1.01
C PRO A 388 17.00 9.30 -1.64
N VAL A 389 17.25 8.15 -1.04
CA VAL A 389 16.94 6.84 -1.60
C VAL A 389 15.45 6.50 -1.53
N ALA A 390 14.71 7.07 -0.58
CA ALA A 390 13.35 6.65 -0.30
C ALA A 390 13.31 5.11 -0.08
N SER A 391 12.29 4.44 -0.61
CA SER A 391 12.12 3.00 -0.41
C SER A 391 13.08 2.11 -1.23
N ILE A 392 13.99 2.64 -2.07
CA ILE A 392 14.99 1.80 -2.71
C ILE A 392 16.07 1.32 -1.71
N VAL A 393 16.20 1.96 -0.54
CA VAL A 393 17.07 1.48 0.56
C VAL A 393 16.68 0.09 1.05
N LYS A 394 15.41 -0.28 0.91
CA LYS A 394 14.89 -1.59 1.34
C LYS A 394 15.58 -2.74 0.60
N VAL A 395 16.09 -2.49 -0.61
CA VAL A 395 16.99 -3.44 -1.30
C VAL A 395 18.25 -3.68 -0.48
N LEU A 396 18.86 -2.63 0.06
CA LEU A 396 20.06 -2.73 0.88
C LEU A 396 19.78 -3.41 2.22
N VAL A 397 18.66 -3.07 2.86
CA VAL A 397 18.21 -3.74 4.11
C VAL A 397 18.01 -5.23 3.88
N LEU A 398 17.31 -5.62 2.81
CA LEU A 398 17.15 -7.02 2.41
C LEU A 398 18.48 -7.74 2.29
N LEU A 399 19.45 -7.15 1.58
CA LEU A 399 20.76 -7.78 1.38
C LEU A 399 21.54 -7.94 2.69
N VAL A 400 21.49 -6.95 3.59
CA VAL A 400 22.16 -7.02 4.90
C VAL A 400 21.54 -8.09 5.79
N VAL A 401 20.21 -8.21 5.85
CA VAL A 401 19.54 -9.26 6.65
C VAL A 401 19.91 -10.65 6.16
N LEU A 402 19.91 -10.86 4.84
CA LEU A 402 20.31 -12.14 4.23
C LEU A 402 21.78 -12.47 4.47
N GLU A 403 22.65 -11.45 4.42
CA GLU A 403 24.08 -11.62 4.71
C GLU A 403 24.31 -11.96 6.19
N GLN A 404 23.64 -11.29 7.13
CA GLN A 404 23.75 -11.60 8.55
C GLN A 404 23.31 -13.03 8.86
N ALA A 405 22.21 -13.51 8.28
CA ALA A 405 21.80 -14.90 8.43
C ALA A 405 22.88 -15.89 7.90
N ARG A 406 23.52 -15.55 6.78
CA ARG A 406 24.62 -16.34 6.21
C ARG A 406 25.86 -16.33 7.11
N GLU A 407 26.26 -15.18 7.64
CA GLU A 407 27.39 -15.03 8.58
C GLU A 407 27.15 -15.77 9.89
N ASP A 408 25.91 -15.76 10.38
CA ASP A 408 25.46 -16.50 11.57
C ASP A 408 25.34 -18.03 11.32
N HIS A 409 25.58 -18.50 10.08
CA HIS A 409 25.39 -19.89 9.67
C HIS A 409 23.99 -20.45 9.96
N ARG A 410 22.96 -19.60 9.85
CA ARG A 410 21.56 -19.97 10.07
C ARG A 410 20.73 -19.77 8.80
N PRO A 411 19.62 -20.50 8.63
CA PRO A 411 18.63 -20.11 7.64
C PRO A 411 18.04 -18.73 8.00
N VAL A 412 17.53 -18.03 7.00
CA VAL A 412 16.70 -16.83 7.22
C VAL A 412 15.50 -17.25 8.09
N SER A 413 15.33 -16.59 9.23
CA SER A 413 14.30 -17.01 10.19
C SER A 413 12.90 -16.68 9.67
N GLU A 414 11.89 -17.37 10.19
CA GLU A 414 10.49 -17.04 9.87
C GLU A 414 10.15 -15.60 10.28
N GLU A 415 10.72 -15.10 11.39
CA GLU A 415 10.56 -13.72 11.84
C GLU A 415 11.15 -12.73 10.83
N ASP A 416 12.37 -12.99 10.33
CA ASP A 416 13.01 -12.18 9.29
C ASP A 416 12.19 -12.19 8.00
N LEU A 417 11.72 -13.36 7.55
CA LEU A 417 10.93 -13.50 6.34
C LEU A 417 9.61 -12.73 6.42
N ALA A 418 8.95 -12.77 7.59
CA ALA A 418 7.66 -12.11 7.78
C ALA A 418 7.78 -10.57 7.84
N LEU A 419 8.99 -10.03 8.05
CA LEU A 419 9.34 -8.62 7.92
C LEU A 419 9.84 -8.26 6.51
N LEU A 420 10.74 -9.07 5.95
CA LEU A 420 11.36 -8.84 4.65
C LEU A 420 10.33 -8.82 3.52
N TRP A 421 9.36 -9.73 3.59
CA TRP A 421 8.33 -9.87 2.58
C TRP A 421 7.50 -8.59 2.40
N PRO A 422 6.75 -8.12 3.42
CA PRO A 422 5.96 -6.89 3.30
C PRO A 422 6.82 -5.64 3.05
N MET A 423 8.04 -5.59 3.60
CA MET A 423 9.00 -4.52 3.31
C MET A 423 9.29 -4.44 1.80
N ILE A 424 9.52 -5.57 1.13
CA ILE A 424 9.90 -5.55 -0.29
C ILE A 424 8.68 -5.46 -1.19
N THR A 425 7.66 -6.31 -0.99
CA THR A 425 6.56 -6.48 -1.95
C THR A 425 5.54 -5.34 -1.91
N GLU A 426 5.29 -4.79 -0.72
CA GLU A 426 4.32 -3.71 -0.49
C GLU A 426 4.97 -2.41 -0.03
N SER A 427 6.28 -2.40 0.20
CA SER A 427 7.02 -1.25 0.71
C SER A 427 6.65 -0.86 2.14
N ASP A 428 6.27 -1.83 2.97
CA ASP A 428 5.87 -1.63 4.37
C ASP A 428 6.95 -0.90 5.18
N ASN A 429 6.59 0.22 5.80
CA ASN A 429 7.55 1.09 6.50
C ASN A 429 7.82 0.65 7.93
N ASP A 430 6.89 -0.06 8.56
CA ASP A 430 7.04 -0.51 9.95
C ASP A 430 7.97 -1.72 9.98
N ALA A 431 7.74 -2.69 9.08
CA ALA A 431 8.65 -3.81 8.89
C ALA A 431 10.07 -3.34 8.53
N THR A 432 10.17 -2.28 7.72
CA THR A 432 11.47 -1.67 7.40
C THR A 432 12.14 -1.03 8.60
N SER A 433 11.38 -0.27 9.39
CA SER A 433 11.93 0.43 10.55
C SER A 433 12.44 -0.59 11.58
N GLN A 434 11.71 -1.68 11.80
CA GLN A 434 12.19 -2.75 12.66
C GLN A 434 13.45 -3.43 12.12
N LEU A 435 13.45 -3.85 10.84
CA LEU A 435 14.65 -4.48 10.26
C LEU A 435 15.84 -3.51 10.27
N TRP A 436 15.61 -2.23 10.00
CA TRP A 436 16.63 -1.19 10.04
C TRP A 436 17.27 -1.06 11.42
N GLU A 437 16.48 -1.09 12.49
CA GLU A 437 16.99 -1.15 13.86
C GLU A 437 17.78 -2.44 14.11
N GLN A 438 17.20 -3.60 13.76
CA GLN A 438 17.80 -4.92 13.99
C GLN A 438 19.16 -5.07 13.31
N ILE A 439 19.32 -4.60 12.08
CA ILE A 439 20.59 -4.74 11.36
C ILE A 439 21.69 -3.83 11.90
N GLY A 440 21.37 -2.82 12.73
CA GLY A 440 22.33 -1.78 13.15
C GLY A 440 22.34 -0.54 12.25
N ARG A 441 21.21 -0.23 11.60
CA ARG A 441 20.92 0.99 10.83
C ARG A 441 21.90 1.24 9.67
N GLY A 442 22.06 2.50 9.28
CA GLY A 442 22.86 2.93 8.13
C GLY A 442 24.35 2.60 8.24
N GLN A 443 24.87 2.41 9.44
CA GLN A 443 26.26 1.98 9.65
C GLN A 443 26.48 0.53 9.18
N ALA A 444 25.52 -0.35 9.43
CA ALA A 444 25.56 -1.73 8.95
C ALA A 444 25.49 -1.78 7.42
N VAL A 445 24.57 -1.02 6.80
CA VAL A 445 24.48 -0.88 5.34
C VAL A 445 25.79 -0.35 4.75
N SER A 446 26.36 0.71 5.35
CA SER A 446 27.63 1.28 4.89
C SER A 446 28.78 0.27 4.99
N SER A 447 28.81 -0.54 6.05
CA SER A 447 29.85 -1.54 6.26
C SER A 447 29.73 -2.71 5.30
N TYR A 448 28.50 -3.18 5.05
CA TYR A 448 28.21 -4.19 4.04
C TYR A 448 28.59 -3.72 2.63
N LEU A 449 28.16 -2.52 2.22
CA LEU A 449 28.50 -1.99 0.91
C LEU A 449 30.02 -1.86 0.72
N ARG A 450 30.76 -1.42 1.75
CA ARG A 450 32.22 -1.40 1.72
C ARG A 450 32.84 -2.80 1.61
N SER A 451 32.32 -3.80 2.33
CA SER A 451 32.87 -5.17 2.29
C SER A 451 32.74 -5.81 0.92
N VAL A 452 31.70 -5.45 0.16
CA VAL A 452 31.48 -5.92 -1.22
C VAL A 452 32.01 -4.97 -2.29
N GLY A 453 32.76 -3.92 -1.91
CA GLY A 453 33.42 -2.99 -2.83
C GLY A 453 32.48 -2.02 -3.55
N VAL A 454 31.32 -1.70 -2.96
CA VAL A 454 30.35 -0.73 -3.50
C VAL A 454 30.40 0.57 -2.68
N GLY A 455 30.76 1.66 -3.34
CA GLY A 455 30.72 3.01 -2.76
C GLY A 455 29.45 3.77 -3.11
N GLY A 456 29.34 5.03 -2.65
CA GLY A 456 28.28 5.94 -3.08
C GLY A 456 26.96 5.81 -2.34
N PHE A 457 26.98 5.26 -1.12
CA PHE A 457 25.90 5.34 -0.12
C PHE A 457 26.37 6.19 1.06
N THR A 458 25.53 7.13 1.49
CA THR A 458 25.77 7.99 2.65
C THR A 458 24.58 7.84 3.60
N PRO A 459 24.76 7.26 4.81
CA PRO A 459 23.67 7.17 5.76
C PRO A 459 23.21 8.58 6.18
N ASP A 460 21.92 8.73 6.43
CA ASP A 460 21.42 9.95 7.07
C ASP A 460 22.05 10.12 8.46
N SER A 461 22.25 11.37 8.87
CA SER A 461 22.82 11.70 10.19
C SER A 461 21.87 11.38 11.35
N GLY A 462 20.56 11.24 11.08
CA GLY A 462 19.55 10.76 12.01
C GLY A 462 19.29 9.25 11.90
N THR A 463 18.12 8.81 12.35
CA THR A 463 17.71 7.39 12.30
C THR A 463 16.92 7.02 11.03
N SER A 464 16.71 7.98 10.12
CA SER A 464 15.79 7.83 8.98
C SER A 464 16.41 7.03 7.82
N TRP A 465 15.90 5.82 7.59
CA TRP A 465 16.36 4.95 6.49
C TRP A 465 16.12 5.57 5.11
N GLY A 466 14.96 6.20 4.89
CA GLY A 466 14.56 6.73 3.58
C GLY A 466 15.24 8.03 3.19
N ALA A 467 15.74 8.77 4.18
CA ALA A 467 16.49 10.01 4.00
C ALA A 467 17.99 9.78 3.77
N SER A 468 18.48 8.54 3.87
CA SER A 468 19.84 8.21 3.47
C SER A 468 20.04 8.50 1.99
N PHE A 469 21.28 8.75 1.57
CA PHE A 469 21.60 9.09 0.19
C PHE A 469 22.29 7.92 -0.51
N ALA A 470 21.95 7.71 -1.77
CA ALA A 470 22.71 6.83 -2.65
C ALA A 470 22.73 7.38 -4.06
N SER A 471 23.69 6.90 -4.83
CA SER A 471 23.80 7.18 -6.25
C SER A 471 23.18 6.08 -7.12
N ALA A 472 22.83 6.41 -8.37
CA ALA A 472 22.40 5.39 -9.33
C ALA A 472 23.50 4.33 -9.53
N ARG A 473 24.77 4.76 -9.56
CA ARG A 473 25.93 3.86 -9.63
C ARG A 473 25.92 2.84 -8.49
N ALA A 474 25.73 3.30 -7.25
CA ALA A 474 25.72 2.43 -6.08
C ALA A 474 24.61 1.36 -6.18
N MET A 475 23.38 1.78 -6.51
CA MET A 475 22.22 0.89 -6.61
C MET A 475 22.34 -0.10 -7.77
N ALA A 476 22.83 0.34 -8.93
CA ALA A 476 23.04 -0.56 -10.07
C ALA A 476 24.22 -1.52 -9.81
N ALA A 477 25.30 -1.07 -9.16
CA ALA A 477 26.45 -1.90 -8.81
C ALA A 477 26.08 -3.03 -7.83
N ILE A 478 25.34 -2.72 -6.76
CA ILE A 478 24.94 -3.75 -5.79
C ILE A 478 23.97 -4.77 -6.40
N LEU A 479 23.03 -4.32 -7.24
CA LEU A 479 22.15 -5.22 -7.98
C LEU A 479 22.89 -5.99 -9.08
N GLY A 480 23.93 -5.41 -9.68
CA GLY A 480 24.81 -6.10 -10.63
C GLY A 480 25.57 -7.25 -9.96
N LYS A 481 26.06 -7.03 -8.74
CA LYS A 481 26.67 -8.07 -7.91
C LYS A 481 25.67 -9.14 -7.45
N LEU A 482 24.45 -8.72 -7.10
CA LEU A 482 23.35 -9.65 -6.84
C LEU A 482 23.07 -10.51 -8.09
N LEU A 483 22.99 -9.91 -9.27
CA LEU A 483 22.81 -10.59 -10.54
C LEU A 483 24.01 -11.52 -10.86
N GLY A 484 25.25 -11.11 -10.59
CA GLY A 484 26.45 -11.93 -10.82
C GLY A 484 26.60 -13.11 -9.85
N GLY A 485 25.90 -13.10 -8.71
CA GLY A 485 26.06 -14.11 -7.67
C GLY A 485 27.30 -13.91 -6.80
N GLU A 486 27.76 -12.66 -6.67
CA GLU A 486 29.01 -12.33 -5.96
C GLU A 486 28.82 -12.08 -4.46
N ILE A 487 27.60 -11.80 -4.01
CA ILE A 487 27.34 -11.23 -2.66
C ILE A 487 26.44 -12.05 -1.76
N LEU A 488 25.79 -13.10 -2.26
CA LEU A 488 24.92 -13.99 -1.50
C LEU A 488 25.08 -15.42 -2.03
N ASP A 489 24.86 -16.41 -1.18
CA ASP A 489 24.75 -17.80 -1.61
C ASP A 489 23.53 -18.01 -2.54
N ALA A 490 23.53 -19.14 -3.27
CA ALA A 490 22.49 -19.39 -4.27
C ALA A 490 21.05 -19.37 -3.71
N PRO A 491 20.76 -19.97 -2.53
CA PRO A 491 19.43 -19.87 -1.92
C PRO A 491 19.01 -18.44 -1.55
N SER A 492 19.88 -17.69 -0.86
CA SER A 492 19.57 -16.33 -0.41
C SER A 492 19.43 -15.36 -1.58
N ARG A 493 20.29 -15.52 -2.60
CA ARG A 493 20.16 -14.79 -3.87
C ARG A 493 18.82 -15.08 -4.56
N ALA A 494 18.42 -16.34 -4.64
CA ALA A 494 17.15 -16.73 -5.23
C ALA A 494 15.95 -16.16 -4.45
N LEU A 495 16.05 -16.10 -3.12
CA LEU A 495 15.05 -15.46 -2.26
C LEU A 495 14.97 -13.95 -2.52
N ALA A 496 16.10 -13.24 -2.54
CA ALA A 496 16.13 -11.79 -2.81
C ALA A 496 15.52 -11.44 -4.17
N ILE A 497 15.93 -12.13 -5.24
CA ILE A 497 15.40 -11.93 -6.59
C ILE A 497 13.90 -12.21 -6.65
N ARG A 498 13.43 -13.23 -5.92
CA ARG A 498 12.00 -13.57 -5.86
C ARG A 498 11.18 -12.48 -5.19
N MET A 499 11.62 -11.97 -4.04
CA MET A 499 10.93 -10.87 -3.34
C MET A 499 10.85 -9.62 -4.22
N LEU A 500 11.97 -9.24 -4.85
CA LEU A 500 12.03 -8.10 -5.78
C LEU A 500 11.19 -8.34 -7.06
N GLY A 501 10.99 -9.61 -7.44
CA GLY A 501 10.10 -10.03 -8.53
C GLY A 501 8.61 -10.03 -8.14
N ALA A 502 8.28 -10.10 -6.85
CA ALA A 502 6.93 -10.25 -6.31
C ALA A 502 6.28 -8.94 -5.84
N ILE A 503 6.86 -7.79 -6.19
CA ILE A 503 6.27 -6.49 -5.89
C ILE A 503 4.85 -6.39 -6.45
N VAL A 504 3.93 -5.88 -5.61
CA VAL A 504 2.51 -5.74 -5.95
C VAL A 504 2.31 -4.93 -7.23
N PRO A 505 1.34 -5.28 -8.10
CA PRO A 505 1.21 -4.72 -9.45
C PRO A 505 1.31 -3.19 -9.51
N GLU A 506 0.77 -2.50 -8.51
CA GLU A 506 0.65 -1.06 -8.53
C GLU A 506 1.92 -0.31 -8.09
N GLN A 507 2.93 -1.06 -7.66
CA GLN A 507 4.29 -0.57 -7.46
C GLN A 507 5.25 -1.03 -8.58
N ARG A 508 4.75 -1.68 -9.65
CA ARG A 508 5.57 -2.19 -10.77
C ARG A 508 5.70 -1.23 -11.96
N TRP A 509 5.95 0.05 -11.70
CA TRP A 509 6.26 1.08 -12.69
C TRP A 509 7.77 1.38 -12.74
N GLY A 510 8.22 2.24 -13.66
CA GLY A 510 9.60 2.73 -13.69
C GLY A 510 10.53 1.89 -14.57
N VAL A 511 11.51 1.19 -13.98
CA VAL A 511 12.47 0.36 -14.75
C VAL A 511 11.84 -0.78 -15.55
N THR A 512 10.56 -1.08 -15.32
CA THR A 512 9.75 -2.02 -16.11
C THR A 512 9.31 -1.46 -17.46
N ALA A 513 9.33 -0.13 -17.65
CA ALA A 513 8.84 0.49 -18.89
C ALA A 513 9.63 0.00 -20.11
N GLY A 514 8.93 -0.33 -21.19
CA GLY A 514 9.54 -0.90 -22.40
C GLY A 514 10.05 -2.33 -22.26
N THR A 515 9.79 -3.03 -21.15
CA THR A 515 9.90 -4.50 -21.09
C THR A 515 8.61 -5.16 -21.58
N ASP A 516 8.68 -6.44 -21.92
CA ASP A 516 7.57 -7.23 -22.44
C ASP A 516 7.43 -8.55 -21.68
N ALA A 517 6.79 -8.48 -20.51
CA ALA A 517 6.58 -9.64 -19.66
C ALA A 517 5.71 -10.72 -20.33
N ALA A 518 4.78 -10.33 -21.20
CA ALA A 518 3.94 -11.27 -21.95
C ALA A 518 4.76 -12.13 -22.90
N ASN A 519 5.89 -11.61 -23.40
CA ASN A 519 6.81 -12.31 -24.30
C ASN A 519 8.10 -12.78 -23.63
N GLY A 520 8.11 -12.91 -22.30
CA GLY A 520 9.15 -13.61 -21.54
C GLY A 520 10.22 -12.74 -20.89
N ASP A 521 10.15 -11.41 -20.99
CA ASP A 521 11.01 -10.55 -20.17
C ASP A 521 10.65 -10.72 -18.68
N ARG A 522 11.65 -10.69 -17.79
CA ARG A 522 11.43 -10.73 -16.34
C ARG A 522 12.09 -9.53 -15.69
N VAL A 523 11.40 -8.95 -14.70
CA VAL A 523 11.90 -7.81 -13.95
C VAL A 523 11.76 -8.04 -12.46
N ALA A 524 12.86 -7.91 -11.74
CA ALA A 524 12.89 -7.75 -10.29
C ALA A 524 13.23 -6.28 -10.01
N LEU A 525 12.44 -5.56 -9.22
CA LEU A 525 12.66 -4.14 -9.01
C LEU A 525 12.46 -3.74 -7.55
N LYS A 526 12.73 -2.47 -7.23
CA LYS A 526 12.16 -1.75 -6.11
C LYS A 526 12.06 -0.28 -6.47
N ASN A 527 10.89 0.28 -6.20
CA ASN A 527 10.64 1.71 -6.33
C ASN A 527 10.72 2.40 -4.97
N GLY A 528 11.08 3.68 -4.99
CA GLY A 528 11.14 4.53 -3.82
C GLY A 528 10.62 5.91 -4.10
N TRP A 529 9.63 6.35 -3.34
CA TRP A 529 9.15 7.71 -3.41
C TRP A 529 8.67 8.23 -2.07
N TYR A 530 8.85 9.54 -1.86
CA TYR A 530 8.20 10.31 -0.80
C TYR A 530 8.27 11.81 -1.16
N PRO A 531 7.36 12.64 -0.64
CA PRO A 531 7.45 14.08 -0.84
C PRO A 531 8.64 14.66 -0.06
N GLY A 532 9.61 15.26 -0.75
CA GLY A 532 10.78 15.93 -0.16
C GLY A 532 10.70 17.46 -0.27
N GLU A 533 11.72 18.13 0.27
CA GLU A 533 11.77 19.60 0.38
C GLU A 533 11.43 20.35 -0.90
N GLU A 534 12.16 19.99 -1.95
CA GLU A 534 12.11 20.69 -3.21
C GLU A 534 11.12 20.05 -4.18
N GLY A 535 10.48 18.92 -3.83
CA GLY A 535 9.64 18.12 -4.72
C GLY A 535 9.70 16.64 -4.35
N TRP A 536 9.04 15.79 -5.12
CA TRP A 536 9.04 14.35 -4.86
C TRP A 536 10.43 13.76 -5.08
N ARG A 537 10.84 12.87 -4.18
CA ARG A 537 11.89 11.89 -4.46
C ARG A 537 11.20 10.75 -5.18
N VAL A 538 11.63 10.39 -6.38
CA VAL A 538 11.07 9.27 -7.13
C VAL A 538 12.23 8.51 -7.75
N ASN A 539 12.41 7.27 -7.35
CA ASN A 539 13.54 6.45 -7.77
C ASN A 539 13.04 5.06 -8.15
N SER A 540 13.73 4.45 -9.09
CA SER A 540 13.45 3.08 -9.53
C SER A 540 14.76 2.35 -9.80
N THR A 541 14.87 1.13 -9.28
CA THR A 541 16.04 0.28 -9.51
C THR A 541 15.62 -1.17 -9.64
N GLY A 542 16.38 -1.97 -10.37
CA GLY A 542 16.03 -3.36 -10.59
C GLY A 542 17.05 -4.14 -11.42
N ILE A 543 16.69 -5.39 -11.68
CA ILE A 543 17.37 -6.32 -12.56
C ILE A 543 16.38 -6.73 -13.64
N VAL A 544 16.81 -6.65 -14.89
CA VAL A 544 16.03 -7.05 -16.07
C VAL A 544 16.70 -8.27 -16.69
N TRP A 545 15.89 -9.31 -16.90
CA TRP A 545 16.24 -10.46 -17.74
C TRP A 545 15.41 -10.36 -19.01
N PRO A 546 15.98 -9.78 -20.09
CA PRO A 546 15.30 -9.78 -21.37
C PRO A 546 15.19 -11.21 -21.91
N ARG A 547 14.16 -11.49 -22.73
CA ARG A 547 14.02 -12.78 -23.40
C ARG A 547 15.20 -13.11 -24.34
N ALA A 548 15.86 -12.07 -24.83
CA ALA A 548 17.01 -12.10 -25.73
C ALA A 548 17.99 -11.00 -25.33
N GLY A 549 19.29 -11.31 -25.34
CA GLY A 549 20.35 -10.44 -24.83
C GLY A 549 20.74 -10.73 -23.39
N ASP A 550 21.69 -9.94 -22.89
CA ASP A 550 22.26 -10.11 -21.55
C ASP A 550 21.36 -9.55 -20.46
N ALA A 551 21.34 -10.20 -19.30
CA ALA A 551 20.72 -9.65 -18.10
C ALA A 551 21.54 -8.47 -17.56
N TYR A 552 20.85 -7.47 -17.02
CA TYR A 552 21.49 -6.26 -16.51
C TYR A 552 20.79 -5.73 -15.25
N ALA A 553 21.55 -5.04 -14.42
CA ALA A 553 21.03 -4.23 -13.33
C ALA A 553 20.90 -2.78 -13.79
N ILE A 554 19.84 -2.10 -13.38
CA ILE A 554 19.56 -0.71 -13.75
C ILE A 554 19.12 0.08 -12.51
N ALA A 555 19.57 1.33 -12.43
CA ALA A 555 19.08 2.31 -11.48
C ALA A 555 18.86 3.64 -12.18
N ILE A 556 17.68 4.21 -11.99
CA ILE A 556 17.30 5.54 -12.45
C ILE A 556 16.78 6.30 -11.23
N VAL A 557 17.51 7.34 -10.87
CA VAL A 557 17.19 8.15 -9.69
C VAL A 557 16.89 9.58 -10.12
N THR A 558 15.87 10.18 -9.50
CA THR A 558 15.47 11.55 -9.79
C THR A 558 15.87 12.50 -8.66
N GLY A 559 16.21 13.72 -9.03
CA GLY A 559 16.58 14.79 -8.10
C GLY A 559 15.38 15.34 -7.33
N GLY A 560 15.50 16.58 -6.85
CA GLY A 560 14.35 17.32 -6.30
C GLY A 560 13.52 17.96 -7.41
N ARG A 561 12.45 18.68 -7.05
CA ARG A 561 11.72 19.59 -7.96
C ARG A 561 10.84 18.95 -9.03
N VAL A 562 10.57 17.65 -8.93
CA VAL A 562 9.58 16.96 -9.76
C VAL A 562 8.27 16.71 -9.01
N SER A 563 7.17 16.62 -9.75
CA SER A 563 5.95 15.98 -9.22
C SER A 563 6.15 14.46 -9.11
N TRP A 564 5.31 13.77 -8.34
CA TRP A 564 5.35 12.30 -8.28
C TRP A 564 5.20 11.68 -9.67
N GLN A 565 4.20 12.15 -10.42
CA GLN A 565 3.88 11.67 -11.76
C GLN A 565 5.01 12.00 -12.76
N GLU A 566 5.54 13.21 -12.72
CA GLU A 566 6.67 13.62 -13.56
C GLU A 566 7.93 12.80 -13.27
N GLY A 567 8.17 12.43 -12.00
CA GLY A 567 9.23 11.52 -11.62
C GLY A 567 9.06 10.13 -12.25
N ILE A 568 7.85 9.56 -12.23
CA ILE A 568 7.53 8.29 -12.89
C ILE A 568 7.75 8.40 -14.40
N GLU A 569 7.15 9.40 -15.05
CA GLU A 569 7.29 9.61 -16.49
C GLU A 569 8.75 9.80 -16.93
N THR A 570 9.53 10.48 -16.09
CA THR A 570 10.96 10.68 -16.36
C THR A 570 11.71 9.36 -16.31
N ILE A 571 11.47 8.56 -15.27
CA ILE A 571 12.07 7.23 -15.15
C ILE A 571 11.66 6.35 -16.33
N GLU A 572 10.38 6.30 -16.66
CA GLU A 572 9.84 5.40 -17.69
C GLU A 572 10.28 5.81 -19.10
N GLY A 573 10.33 7.10 -19.40
CA GLY A 573 10.81 7.58 -20.69
C GLY A 573 12.32 7.41 -20.88
N ILE A 574 13.10 7.26 -19.80
CA ILE A 574 14.51 6.84 -19.85
C ILE A 574 14.59 5.30 -19.98
N ALA A 575 13.85 4.57 -19.16
CA ALA A 575 13.91 3.10 -19.10
C ALA A 575 13.45 2.43 -20.40
N ALA A 576 12.35 2.90 -21.00
CA ALA A 576 11.78 2.29 -22.19
C ALA A 576 12.75 2.17 -23.38
N PRO A 577 13.43 3.25 -23.83
CA PRO A 577 14.41 3.15 -24.90
C PRO A 577 15.68 2.37 -24.51
N LEU A 578 16.09 2.36 -23.24
CA LEU A 578 17.21 1.52 -22.77
C LEU A 578 16.83 0.04 -22.85
N ASN A 579 15.68 -0.33 -22.30
CA ASN A 579 15.17 -1.70 -22.31
C ASN A 579 14.92 -2.21 -23.73
N ALA A 580 14.50 -1.34 -24.66
CA ALA A 580 14.36 -1.69 -26.07
C ALA A 580 15.70 -2.07 -26.72
N VAL A 581 16.77 -1.29 -26.49
CA VAL A 581 18.10 -1.60 -27.07
C VAL A 581 18.74 -2.81 -26.39
N MET A 582 18.63 -2.94 -25.07
CA MET A 582 19.23 -4.06 -24.36
C MET A 582 18.62 -5.43 -24.75
N ARG A 583 17.39 -5.45 -25.29
CA ARG A 583 16.74 -6.64 -25.86
C ARG A 583 17.19 -7.00 -27.27
N SER A 584 17.77 -6.06 -28.00
CA SER A 584 18.11 -6.24 -29.42
C SER A 584 19.56 -6.60 -29.66
N VAL A 585 20.40 -6.61 -28.62
CA VAL A 585 21.81 -7.01 -28.72
C VAL A 585 21.94 -8.51 -28.48
N PRO A 586 22.35 -9.32 -29.47
CA PRO A 586 22.59 -10.76 -29.31
C PRO A 586 23.65 -11.07 -28.26
#